data_AF-A0A256YPR4-F1
#
_entry.id   AF-A0A256YPR4-F1
#
_cell.length_a   1.000
_cell.length_b   1.000
_cell.length_c   1.000
_cell.angle_alpha   90.00
_cell.angle_beta   90.00
_cell.angle_gamma   90.00
#
_symmetry.space_group_name_H-M   'P 1'
#
loop_
_entity.id
_entity.type
_entity.pdbx_description
1 polymer ?
#
loop_
_entity_poly.entity_id
_entity_poly.type
_entity_poly.pdbx_seq_one_letter_code
_entity_poly.pdbx_strand_id
1 'polypeptide(L)'
;MKDARKILIFSLFFTVLISSSAFAQGFSIEGIIEQLTGVLFIIGFLILLALVAGWRPPRVSGTKYIPLAIFLVVVILIFILPQFVPYPDYSQVPEEFKRAEIKGISKDILVMLGLPEEWMYIPAILYLFILPFAGIYALTWAFLASLPIFRGLPNISRINRLLAFIITFLTIPLGWFTKIVWVLFGFMGAWSVILFGAIFIVGILFRGYGVVESEYSLAARLADQVRIIREFEGYANSRIMQIGDENLRAGAERIRNDIIDQIRRGNITTLEEARNQFDRQLNEFLSRTRQ
;
A
#
# COMPACT_ATOMS: atom_id res chain seq x y z
N MET A 1 -5.85 4.34 31.32
CA MET A 1 -6.88 4.88 30.38
C MET A 1 -6.50 4.78 28.90
N LYS A 2 -5.25 5.01 28.48
CA LYS A 2 -4.86 4.89 27.05
C LYS A 2 -5.06 3.47 26.46
N ASP A 3 -4.89 2.42 27.26
CA ASP A 3 -5.04 1.03 26.79
C ASP A 3 -6.51 0.58 26.66
N ALA A 4 -7.40 1.08 27.53
CA ALA A 4 -8.84 0.79 27.46
C ALA A 4 -9.45 1.33 26.16
N ARG A 5 -8.99 2.49 25.69
CA ARG A 5 -9.46 3.07 24.42
C ARG A 5 -9.01 2.26 23.21
N LYS A 6 -7.80 1.69 23.24
CA LYS A 6 -7.30 0.80 22.18
C LYS A 6 -8.08 -0.51 22.13
N ILE A 7 -8.36 -1.11 23.29
CA ILE A 7 -9.16 -2.34 23.39
C ILE A 7 -10.59 -2.10 22.88
N LEU A 8 -11.19 -0.95 23.21
CA LEU A 8 -12.55 -0.62 22.78
C LEU A 8 -12.61 -0.38 21.26
N ILE A 9 -11.65 0.33 20.68
CA ILE A 9 -11.57 0.51 19.21
C ILE A 9 -11.38 -0.83 18.51
N PHE A 10 -10.52 -1.70 19.04
CA PHE A 10 -10.27 -3.02 18.47
C PHE A 10 -11.50 -3.92 18.55
N SER A 11 -12.20 -3.92 19.69
CA SER A 11 -13.46 -4.63 19.92
C SER A 11 -14.58 -4.14 19.00
N LEU A 12 -14.70 -2.82 18.82
CA LEU A 12 -15.74 -2.22 18.00
C LEU A 12 -15.49 -2.50 16.51
N PHE A 13 -14.23 -2.42 16.06
CA PHE A 13 -13.84 -2.87 14.72
C PHE A 13 -14.17 -4.35 14.51
N PHE A 14 -13.89 -5.20 15.51
CA PHE A 14 -14.23 -6.62 15.48
C PHE A 14 -15.72 -6.89 15.36
N THR A 15 -16.50 -6.18 16.16
CA THR A 15 -17.95 -6.35 16.20
C THR A 15 -18.55 -5.93 14.87
N VAL A 16 -18.08 -4.84 14.27
CA VAL A 16 -18.53 -4.41 12.95
C VAL A 16 -18.13 -5.41 11.87
N LEU A 17 -16.89 -5.93 11.90
CA LEU A 17 -16.42 -6.92 10.93
C LEU A 17 -17.26 -8.20 10.97
N ILE A 18 -17.47 -8.75 12.17
CA ILE A 18 -18.29 -9.97 12.39
C ILE A 18 -19.76 -9.72 12.05
N SER A 19 -20.31 -8.56 12.42
CA SER A 19 -21.71 -8.23 12.13
C SER A 19 -21.95 -8.05 10.63
N SER A 20 -20.97 -7.48 9.92
CA SER A 20 -21.05 -7.29 8.46
C SER A 20 -20.95 -8.60 7.68
N SER A 21 -20.14 -9.57 8.13
CA SER A 21 -20.11 -10.90 7.54
C SER A 21 -21.37 -11.70 7.88
N ALA A 22 -21.88 -11.54 9.10
CA ALA A 22 -23.09 -12.23 9.55
C ALA A 22 -24.36 -11.79 8.82
N PHE A 23 -24.49 -10.49 8.53
CA PHE A 23 -25.68 -9.95 7.86
C PHE A 23 -25.77 -10.37 6.38
N ALA A 24 -24.67 -10.82 5.78
CA ALA A 24 -24.61 -11.15 4.36
C ALA A 24 -25.14 -12.56 4.01
N GLN A 25 -25.39 -13.47 4.98
CA GLN A 25 -25.43 -14.91 4.67
C GLN A 25 -26.62 -15.74 5.14
N GLY A 26 -27.64 -15.21 5.82
CA GLY A 26 -28.84 -16.00 6.15
C GLY A 26 -28.53 -17.32 6.90
N PHE A 27 -28.17 -17.23 8.17
CA PHE A 27 -27.69 -18.36 8.98
C PHE A 27 -28.68 -19.53 9.12
N SER A 28 -28.21 -20.75 8.89
CA SER A 28 -28.84 -22.01 9.35
C SER A 28 -27.99 -22.69 10.42
N ILE A 29 -28.62 -23.32 11.42
CA ILE A 29 -27.94 -23.95 12.56
C ILE A 29 -27.10 -25.17 12.13
N GLU A 30 -27.56 -25.90 11.12
CA GLU A 30 -26.87 -27.09 10.59
C GLU A 30 -25.50 -26.75 9.99
N GLY A 31 -25.40 -25.64 9.26
CA GLY A 31 -24.11 -25.17 8.72
C GLY A 31 -23.10 -24.78 9.79
N ILE A 32 -23.57 -24.30 10.95
CA ILE A 32 -22.70 -23.93 12.09
C ILE A 32 -22.05 -25.18 12.71
N ILE A 33 -22.80 -26.29 12.83
CA ILE A 33 -22.29 -27.52 13.45
C ILE A 33 -21.22 -28.17 12.56
N GLU A 34 -21.48 -28.27 11.25
CA GLU A 34 -20.55 -28.84 10.29
C GLU A 34 -19.24 -28.03 10.23
N GLN A 35 -19.34 -26.70 10.28
CA GLN A 35 -18.18 -25.80 10.37
C GLN A 35 -17.42 -25.90 11.69
N LEU A 36 -18.11 -26.02 12.83
CA LEU A 36 -17.49 -26.18 14.16
C LEU A 36 -16.67 -27.46 14.25
N THR A 37 -17.08 -28.52 13.57
CA THR A 37 -16.38 -29.81 13.60
C THR A 37 -14.96 -29.69 13.02
N GLY A 38 -14.81 -28.97 11.89
CA GLY A 38 -13.50 -28.68 11.30
C GLY A 38 -12.62 -27.79 12.18
N VAL A 39 -13.20 -26.78 12.82
CA VAL A 39 -12.48 -25.88 13.75
C VAL A 39 -11.99 -26.65 14.99
N LEU A 40 -12.85 -27.47 15.59
CA LEU A 40 -12.50 -28.30 16.76
C LEU A 40 -11.40 -29.31 16.42
N PHE A 41 -11.44 -29.91 15.23
CA PHE A 41 -10.40 -30.81 14.75
C PHE A 41 -9.03 -30.11 14.65
N ILE A 42 -9.00 -28.89 14.08
CA ILE A 42 -7.76 -28.12 13.94
C ILE A 42 -7.22 -27.68 15.31
N ILE A 43 -8.09 -27.22 16.22
CA ILE A 43 -7.68 -26.86 17.59
C ILE A 43 -7.09 -28.09 18.29
N GLY A 44 -7.74 -29.24 18.20
CA GLY A 44 -7.24 -30.50 18.75
C GLY A 44 -5.88 -30.89 18.15
N PHE A 45 -5.72 -30.74 16.83
CA PHE A 45 -4.46 -31.03 16.14
C PHE A 45 -3.32 -30.09 16.55
N LEU A 46 -3.60 -28.79 16.72
CA LEU A 46 -2.61 -27.82 17.20
C LEU A 46 -2.18 -28.12 18.65
N ILE A 47 -3.12 -28.51 19.51
CA ILE A 47 -2.81 -28.95 20.88
C ILE A 47 -1.95 -30.22 20.86
N LEU A 48 -2.26 -31.19 19.99
CA LEU A 48 -1.47 -32.40 19.83
C LEU A 48 -0.04 -32.07 19.37
N LEU A 49 0.12 -31.23 18.34
CA LEU A 49 1.42 -30.78 17.84
C LEU A 49 2.23 -30.07 18.92
N ALA A 50 1.58 -29.20 19.70
CA ALA A 50 2.17 -28.53 20.84
C ALA A 50 2.73 -29.53 21.88
N LEU A 51 1.94 -30.55 22.22
CA LEU A 51 2.34 -31.60 23.16
C LEU A 51 3.52 -32.42 22.61
N VAL A 52 3.46 -32.85 21.35
CA VAL A 52 4.53 -33.62 20.68
C VAL A 52 5.82 -32.81 20.56
N ALA A 53 5.72 -31.50 20.31
CA ALA A 53 6.86 -30.59 20.27
C ALA A 53 7.47 -30.30 21.65
N GLY A 54 6.94 -30.90 22.72
CA GLY A 54 7.44 -30.71 24.08
C GLY A 54 7.14 -29.31 24.64
N TRP A 55 6.11 -28.63 24.13
CA TRP A 55 5.72 -27.32 24.67
C TRP A 55 5.30 -27.48 26.13
N ARG A 56 6.12 -26.95 27.04
CA ARG A 56 5.78 -26.81 28.45
C ARG A 56 5.16 -25.42 28.66
N PRO A 57 3.92 -25.33 29.19
CA PRO A 57 3.32 -24.03 29.46
C PRO A 57 4.22 -23.26 30.45
N PRO A 58 4.52 -21.97 30.18
CA PRO A 58 5.36 -21.17 31.06
C PRO A 58 4.74 -21.08 32.47
N ARG A 59 5.56 -21.27 33.51
CA ARG A 59 5.12 -21.11 34.91
C ARG A 59 4.63 -19.67 35.15
N VAL A 60 3.49 -19.60 35.80
CA VAL A 60 2.49 -18.52 35.73
C VAL A 60 2.90 -17.26 36.49
N SER A 61 2.88 -16.09 35.84
CA SER A 61 2.67 -14.79 36.51
C SER A 61 1.88 -13.83 35.59
N GLY A 62 0.88 -13.14 36.17
CA GLY A 62 -0.39 -12.75 35.55
C GLY A 62 -0.41 -11.78 34.36
N THR A 63 0.71 -11.26 33.87
CA THR A 63 0.75 -10.34 32.71
C THR A 63 1.21 -11.00 31.41
N LYS A 64 1.67 -12.25 31.45
CA LYS A 64 2.21 -12.96 30.28
C LYS A 64 1.16 -13.59 29.35
N TYR A 65 -0.13 -13.44 29.64
CA TYR A 65 -1.22 -14.03 28.85
C TYR A 65 -1.72 -13.15 27.71
N ILE A 66 -1.39 -11.86 27.69
CA ILE A 66 -1.84 -10.95 26.62
C ILE A 66 -1.34 -11.44 25.24
N PRO A 67 -0.06 -11.83 25.05
CA PRO A 67 0.40 -12.37 23.77
C PRO A 67 -0.27 -13.70 23.40
N LEU A 68 -0.52 -14.58 24.37
CA LEU A 68 -1.20 -15.85 24.15
C LEU A 68 -2.67 -15.65 23.75
N ALA A 69 -3.37 -14.74 24.42
CA ALA A 69 -4.75 -14.38 24.11
C ALA A 69 -4.86 -13.71 22.73
N ILE A 70 -3.93 -12.80 22.38
CA ILE A 70 -3.85 -12.21 21.04
C ILE A 70 -3.58 -13.29 20.01
N PHE A 71 -2.64 -14.21 20.25
CA PHE A 71 -2.34 -15.31 19.35
C PHE A 71 -3.56 -16.23 19.15
N LEU A 72 -4.25 -16.61 20.23
CA LEU A 72 -5.47 -17.41 20.17
C LEU A 72 -6.57 -16.69 19.39
N VAL A 73 -6.79 -15.40 19.65
CA VAL A 73 -7.76 -14.58 18.89
C VAL A 73 -7.38 -14.55 17.42
N VAL A 74 -6.10 -14.34 17.08
CA VAL A 74 -5.58 -14.34 15.70
C VAL A 74 -5.74 -15.71 15.03
N VAL A 75 -5.49 -16.81 15.73
CA VAL A 75 -5.73 -18.17 15.22
C VAL A 75 -7.22 -18.38 15.00
N ILE A 76 -8.07 -18.08 15.98
CA ILE A 76 -9.53 -18.18 15.84
C ILE A 76 -10.00 -17.35 14.64
N LEU A 77 -9.50 -16.13 14.49
CA LEU A 77 -9.71 -15.27 13.33
C LEU A 77 -9.33 -15.93 12.00
N ILE A 78 -8.08 -16.35 11.86
CA ILE A 78 -7.55 -16.91 10.62
C ILE A 78 -8.31 -18.16 10.21
N PHE A 79 -8.82 -18.93 11.18
CA PHE A 79 -9.47 -20.21 10.90
C PHE A 79 -11.01 -20.11 10.81
N ILE A 80 -11.63 -19.19 11.54
CA ILE A 80 -13.10 -19.04 11.57
C ILE A 80 -13.59 -18.05 10.49
N LEU A 81 -12.92 -16.92 10.26
CA LEU A 81 -13.40 -15.94 9.27
C LEU A 81 -13.53 -16.48 7.85
N PRO A 82 -12.63 -17.36 7.36
CA PRO A 82 -12.79 -17.96 6.03
C PRO A 82 -13.99 -18.88 5.88
N GLN A 83 -14.58 -19.37 6.99
CA GLN A 83 -15.82 -20.15 6.92
C GLN A 83 -17.03 -19.29 6.55
N PHE A 84 -16.98 -17.99 6.88
CA PHE A 84 -18.03 -17.02 6.56
C PHE A 84 -17.82 -16.34 5.21
N VAL A 85 -16.88 -16.80 4.41
CA VAL A 85 -16.77 -16.35 3.02
C VAL A 85 -17.41 -17.42 2.15
N PRO A 86 -18.43 -17.06 1.34
CA PRO A 86 -18.98 -17.99 0.37
C PRO A 86 -17.90 -18.18 -0.69
N TYR A 87 -17.29 -19.35 -0.69
CA TYR A 87 -16.31 -19.67 -1.71
C TYR A 87 -17.08 -19.92 -3.02
N PRO A 88 -16.72 -19.25 -4.14
CA PRO A 88 -17.32 -19.55 -5.42
C PRO A 88 -17.09 -21.03 -5.69
N ASP A 89 -18.19 -21.77 -5.83
CA ASP A 89 -18.15 -23.20 -6.06
C ASP A 89 -17.64 -23.41 -7.49
N TYR A 90 -16.32 -23.48 -7.66
CA TYR A 90 -15.67 -23.83 -8.94
C TYR A 90 -15.84 -25.32 -9.23
N SER A 91 -17.03 -25.85 -8.98
CA SER A 91 -17.40 -27.22 -9.32
C SER A 91 -17.18 -27.45 -10.81
N GLN A 92 -17.48 -26.44 -11.64
CA GLN A 92 -17.34 -26.52 -13.08
C GLN A 92 -15.99 -26.00 -13.57
N VAL A 93 -15.17 -26.92 -14.07
CA VAL A 93 -13.93 -26.59 -14.79
C VAL A 93 -14.30 -25.96 -16.14
N PRO A 94 -13.70 -24.80 -16.52
CA PRO A 94 -13.94 -24.19 -17.83
C PRO A 94 -13.73 -25.19 -18.98
N GLU A 95 -14.61 -25.16 -19.98
CA GLU A 95 -14.56 -26.09 -21.13
C GLU A 95 -13.20 -26.06 -21.84
N GLU A 96 -12.55 -24.90 -21.87
CA GLU A 96 -11.22 -24.71 -22.42
C GLU A 96 -10.12 -25.54 -21.73
N PHE A 97 -10.32 -25.97 -20.49
CA PHE A 97 -9.38 -26.80 -19.73
C PHE A 97 -9.63 -28.31 -19.92
N LYS A 98 -10.77 -28.71 -20.51
CA LYS A 98 -11.15 -30.12 -20.74
C LYS A 98 -10.52 -30.75 -21.99
N ARG A 99 -9.28 -30.40 -22.33
CA ARG A 99 -8.64 -30.81 -23.60
C ARG A 99 -7.90 -32.15 -23.57
N ALA A 100 -7.39 -32.55 -22.40
CA ALA A 100 -6.54 -33.74 -22.29
C ALA A 100 -6.84 -34.48 -20.98
N GLU A 101 -7.74 -35.46 -21.05
CA GLU A 101 -8.14 -36.27 -19.89
C GLU A 101 -7.00 -37.20 -19.45
N ILE A 102 -6.76 -37.27 -18.14
CA ILE A 102 -5.87 -38.23 -17.50
C ILE A 102 -6.61 -39.56 -17.43
N LYS A 103 -6.02 -40.63 -17.98
CA LYS A 103 -6.65 -41.96 -18.04
C LYS A 103 -5.88 -43.00 -17.22
N GLY A 104 -6.58 -44.07 -16.86
CA GLY A 104 -6.02 -45.24 -16.18
C GLY A 104 -5.69 -44.99 -14.71
N ILE A 105 -4.73 -45.75 -14.20
CA ILE A 105 -4.37 -45.83 -12.77
C ILE A 105 -4.08 -44.45 -12.16
N SER A 106 -3.49 -43.52 -12.93
CA SER A 106 -3.21 -42.17 -12.46
C SER A 106 -4.48 -41.40 -12.09
N LYS A 107 -5.57 -41.57 -12.86
CA LYS A 107 -6.87 -40.96 -12.56
C LYS A 107 -7.41 -41.50 -11.25
N ASP A 108 -7.42 -42.83 -11.13
CA ASP A 108 -7.98 -43.53 -9.95
C ASP A 108 -7.23 -43.14 -8.67
N ILE A 109 -5.89 -43.06 -8.73
CA ILE A 109 -5.08 -42.61 -7.59
C ILE A 109 -5.43 -41.18 -7.20
N LEU A 110 -5.56 -40.26 -8.16
CA LEU A 110 -5.85 -38.85 -7.88
C LEU A 110 -7.26 -38.66 -7.29
N VAL A 111 -8.25 -39.36 -7.81
CA VAL A 111 -9.62 -39.36 -7.27
C VAL A 111 -9.64 -39.98 -5.87
N MET A 112 -8.91 -41.08 -5.65
CA MET A 112 -8.76 -41.69 -4.32
C MET A 112 -8.09 -40.75 -3.31
N LEU A 113 -7.22 -39.84 -3.76
CA LEU A 113 -6.62 -38.78 -2.94
C LEU A 113 -7.59 -37.61 -2.67
N GLY A 114 -8.84 -37.69 -3.14
CA GLY A 114 -9.91 -36.72 -2.88
C GLY A 114 -9.99 -35.59 -3.90
N LEU A 115 -9.35 -35.71 -5.06
CA LEU A 115 -9.48 -34.72 -6.13
C LEU A 115 -10.81 -34.90 -6.89
N PRO A 116 -11.52 -33.82 -7.23
CA PRO A 116 -12.72 -33.90 -8.04
C PRO A 116 -12.44 -34.54 -9.40
N GLU A 117 -13.35 -35.39 -9.89
CA GLU A 117 -13.21 -36.00 -11.22
C GLU A 117 -13.12 -34.97 -12.34
N GLU A 118 -13.78 -33.82 -12.19
CA GLU A 118 -13.75 -32.73 -13.16
C GLU A 118 -12.35 -32.14 -13.35
N TRP A 119 -11.45 -32.33 -12.39
CA TRP A 119 -10.07 -31.83 -12.45
C TRP A 119 -9.13 -32.79 -13.18
N MET A 120 -9.62 -33.96 -13.63
CA MET A 120 -8.82 -35.00 -14.28
C MET A 120 -8.45 -34.68 -15.73
N TYR A 121 -8.19 -33.41 -16.01
CA TYR A 121 -7.64 -32.92 -17.27
C TYR A 121 -6.29 -32.26 -17.00
N ILE A 122 -5.30 -32.46 -17.88
CA ILE A 122 -3.94 -31.96 -17.68
C ILE A 122 -3.89 -30.44 -17.40
N PRO A 123 -4.59 -29.57 -18.16
CA PRO A 123 -4.62 -28.14 -17.83
C PRO A 123 -5.28 -27.88 -16.47
N ALA A 124 -6.42 -28.52 -16.21
CA ALA A 124 -7.17 -28.34 -14.97
C ALA A 124 -6.32 -28.72 -13.74
N ILE A 125 -5.70 -29.90 -13.73
CA ILE A 125 -4.87 -30.33 -12.60
C ILE A 125 -3.63 -29.45 -12.41
N LEU A 126 -3.04 -28.95 -13.50
CA LEU A 126 -1.87 -28.06 -13.42
C LEU A 126 -2.25 -26.74 -12.74
N TYR A 127 -3.35 -26.12 -13.18
CA TYR A 127 -3.77 -24.81 -12.69
C TYR A 127 -4.50 -24.85 -11.36
N LEU A 128 -5.35 -25.85 -11.14
CA LEU A 128 -6.22 -25.95 -9.95
C LEU A 128 -5.55 -26.69 -8.79
N PHE A 129 -4.57 -27.55 -9.05
CA PHE A 129 -3.91 -28.36 -8.02
C PHE A 129 -2.40 -28.12 -7.92
N ILE A 130 -1.64 -28.41 -8.98
CA ILE A 130 -0.16 -28.46 -8.92
C ILE A 130 0.45 -27.08 -8.64
N LEU A 131 0.00 -26.04 -9.35
CA LEU A 131 0.49 -24.68 -9.14
C LEU A 131 0.16 -24.15 -7.73
N PRO A 132 -1.09 -24.23 -7.26
CA PRO A 132 -1.43 -23.89 -5.87
C PRO A 132 -0.63 -24.71 -4.85
N PHE A 133 -0.50 -26.04 -5.05
CA PHE A 133 0.30 -26.91 -4.19
C PHE A 133 1.74 -26.41 -4.08
N ALA A 134 2.40 -26.18 -5.21
CA ALA A 134 3.78 -25.72 -5.23
C ALA A 134 3.94 -24.35 -4.54
N GLY A 135 2.97 -23.44 -4.72
CA GLY A 135 2.94 -22.13 -4.07
C GLY A 135 2.81 -22.24 -2.55
N ILE A 136 1.83 -23.00 -2.05
CA ILE A 136 1.63 -23.25 -0.62
C ILE A 136 2.88 -23.87 -0.01
N TYR A 137 3.41 -24.90 -0.67
CA TYR A 137 4.55 -25.66 -0.21
C TYR A 137 5.78 -24.75 -0.08
N ALA A 138 6.07 -23.96 -1.10
CA ALA A 138 7.20 -23.02 -1.09
C ALA A 138 7.05 -21.98 0.02
N LEU A 139 5.86 -21.40 0.19
CA LEU A 139 5.59 -20.40 1.22
C LEU A 139 5.70 -20.98 2.63
N THR A 140 5.08 -22.15 2.86
CA THR A 140 5.12 -22.85 4.15
C THR A 140 6.55 -23.28 4.48
N TRP A 141 7.29 -23.79 3.49
CA TRP A 141 8.70 -24.15 3.67
C TRP A 141 9.56 -22.94 4.02
N ALA A 142 9.41 -21.82 3.30
CA ALA A 142 10.13 -20.58 3.59
C ALA A 142 9.81 -20.05 4.99
N PHE A 143 8.53 -20.10 5.38
CA PHE A 143 8.09 -19.71 6.72
C PHE A 143 8.72 -20.59 7.80
N LEU A 144 8.63 -21.92 7.67
CA LEU A 144 9.25 -22.87 8.59
C LEU A 144 10.78 -22.73 8.65
N ALA A 145 11.43 -22.40 7.53
CA ALA A 145 12.87 -22.14 7.48
C ALA A 145 13.27 -20.84 8.21
N SER A 146 12.39 -19.85 8.23
CA SER A 146 12.62 -18.58 8.96
C SER A 146 12.44 -18.71 10.48
N LEU A 147 11.66 -19.70 10.93
CA LEU A 147 11.36 -19.90 12.34
C LEU A 147 12.55 -20.53 13.10
N PRO A 148 13.01 -19.93 14.21
CA PRO A 148 14.12 -20.45 15.00
C PRO A 148 13.75 -21.68 15.85
N ILE A 149 12.53 -22.21 15.75
CA ILE A 149 11.94 -23.19 16.67
C ILE A 149 12.67 -24.54 16.62
N PHE A 150 13.23 -24.91 15.47
CA PHE A 150 13.92 -26.20 15.28
C PHE A 150 15.46 -26.10 15.29
N ARG A 151 16.02 -24.94 15.65
CA ARG A 151 17.50 -24.75 15.71
C ARG A 151 18.11 -25.76 16.70
N GLY A 152 18.88 -26.71 16.19
CA GLY A 152 19.60 -27.71 17.00
C GLY A 152 19.27 -29.17 16.65
N LEU A 153 18.24 -29.44 15.85
CA LEU A 153 17.93 -30.80 15.40
C LEU A 153 18.79 -31.18 14.18
N PRO A 154 19.38 -32.40 14.14
CA PRO A 154 20.00 -32.90 12.93
C PRO A 154 18.93 -33.03 11.83
N ASN A 155 19.29 -32.69 10.59
CA ASN A 155 18.39 -32.75 9.42
C ASN A 155 17.18 -31.79 9.43
N ILE A 156 17.26 -30.65 10.11
CA ILE A 156 16.20 -29.61 10.17
C ILE A 156 15.58 -29.28 8.79
N SER A 157 16.39 -29.18 7.74
CA SER A 157 15.92 -28.87 6.39
C SER A 157 14.97 -29.95 5.84
N ARG A 158 15.23 -31.23 6.12
CA ARG A 158 14.35 -32.34 5.71
C ARG A 158 13.04 -32.33 6.48
N ILE A 159 13.10 -32.07 7.79
CA ILE A 159 11.91 -31.97 8.65
C ILE A 159 11.02 -30.81 8.17
N ASN A 160 11.59 -29.63 7.92
CA ASN A 160 10.84 -28.48 7.44
C ASN A 160 10.17 -28.74 6.08
N ARG A 161 10.87 -29.44 5.16
CA ARG A 161 10.29 -29.85 3.87
C ARG A 161 9.14 -30.84 4.05
N LEU A 162 9.34 -31.88 4.87
CA LEU A 162 8.29 -32.86 5.14
C LEU A 162 7.07 -32.22 5.80
N LEU A 163 7.28 -31.33 6.77
CA LEU A 163 6.20 -30.61 7.46
C LEU A 163 5.47 -29.67 6.50
N ALA A 164 6.20 -28.92 5.66
CA ALA A 164 5.60 -28.09 4.62
C ALA A 164 4.77 -28.93 3.64
N PHE A 165 5.25 -30.11 3.25
CA PHE A 165 4.52 -31.04 2.39
C PHE A 165 3.23 -31.52 3.06
N ILE A 166 3.29 -32.00 4.30
CA ILE A 166 2.13 -32.48 5.06
C ILE A 166 1.10 -31.36 5.23
N ILE A 167 1.53 -30.16 5.64
CA ILE A 167 0.65 -29.00 5.78
C ILE A 167 -0.02 -28.72 4.44
N THR A 168 0.75 -28.55 3.36
CA THR A 168 0.22 -28.27 2.03
C THR A 168 -0.78 -29.33 1.58
N PHE A 169 -0.42 -30.60 1.72
CA PHE A 169 -1.23 -31.73 1.31
C PHE A 169 -2.56 -31.79 2.08
N LEU A 170 -2.55 -31.53 3.39
CA LEU A 170 -3.77 -31.48 4.20
C LEU A 170 -4.64 -30.27 3.87
N THR A 171 -4.04 -29.17 3.39
CA THR A 171 -4.79 -27.92 3.21
C THR A 171 -5.58 -27.87 1.89
N ILE A 172 -5.24 -28.71 0.90
CA ILE A 172 -5.88 -28.73 -0.42
C ILE A 172 -7.22 -29.47 -0.47
N PRO A 173 -7.35 -30.76 -0.05
CA PRO A 173 -8.61 -31.50 -0.17
C PRO A 173 -9.73 -30.91 0.69
N LEU A 174 -9.38 -30.14 1.73
CA LEU A 174 -10.36 -29.48 2.59
C LEU A 174 -10.92 -28.17 1.98
N GLY A 175 -10.37 -27.66 0.88
CA GLY A 175 -10.70 -26.32 0.34
C GLY A 175 -10.38 -25.16 1.30
N TRP A 176 -9.87 -25.48 2.48
CA TRP A 176 -9.56 -24.57 3.57
C TRP A 176 -8.41 -23.62 3.21
N PHE A 177 -7.40 -24.10 2.48
CA PHE A 177 -6.29 -23.25 2.06
C PHE A 177 -6.81 -22.12 1.18
N THR A 178 -7.63 -22.48 0.20
CA THR A 178 -8.11 -21.51 -0.78
C THR A 178 -9.03 -20.50 -0.12
N LYS A 179 -9.85 -20.90 0.86
CA LYS A 179 -10.61 -19.98 1.70
C LYS A 179 -9.71 -19.05 2.52
N ILE A 180 -8.69 -19.59 3.21
CA ILE A 180 -7.73 -18.78 4.01
C ILE A 180 -7.00 -17.78 3.11
N VAL A 181 -6.52 -18.22 1.96
CA VAL A 181 -5.83 -17.37 0.99
C VAL A 181 -6.75 -16.31 0.43
N TRP A 182 -7.99 -16.67 0.09
CA TRP A 182 -8.96 -15.69 -0.39
C TRP A 182 -9.27 -14.64 0.68
N VAL A 183 -9.42 -15.03 1.95
CA VAL A 183 -9.57 -14.09 3.07
C VAL A 183 -8.34 -13.21 3.23
N LEU A 184 -7.12 -13.78 3.17
CA LEU A 184 -5.88 -13.03 3.26
C LEU A 184 -5.76 -12.02 2.12
N PHE A 185 -6.02 -12.43 0.88
CA PHE A 185 -6.00 -11.54 -0.29
C PHE A 185 -7.09 -10.47 -0.19
N GLY A 186 -8.31 -10.84 0.22
CA GLY A 186 -9.40 -9.90 0.45
C GLY A 186 -9.06 -8.88 1.52
N PHE A 187 -8.48 -9.34 2.63
CA PHE A 187 -8.02 -8.48 3.73
C PHE A 187 -6.87 -7.56 3.28
N MET A 188 -5.83 -8.10 2.63
CA MET A 188 -4.71 -7.30 2.10
C MET A 188 -5.17 -6.31 1.04
N GLY A 189 -6.13 -6.69 0.19
CA GLY A 189 -6.75 -5.82 -0.81
C GLY A 189 -7.54 -4.68 -0.16
N ALA A 190 -8.41 -4.98 0.80
CA ALA A 190 -9.14 -3.94 1.53
C ALA A 190 -8.18 -3.01 2.31
N TRP A 191 -7.16 -3.59 2.93
CA TRP A 191 -6.14 -2.83 3.69
C TRP A 191 -5.33 -1.90 2.80
N SER A 192 -4.96 -2.34 1.59
CA SER A 192 -4.23 -1.51 0.64
C SER A 192 -5.07 -0.31 0.19
N VAL A 193 -6.38 -0.49 -0.04
CA VAL A 193 -7.31 0.60 -0.37
C VAL A 193 -7.44 1.60 0.78
N ILE A 194 -7.53 1.12 2.02
CA ILE A 194 -7.59 1.99 3.21
C ILE A 194 -6.31 2.81 3.35
N LEU A 195 -5.14 2.18 3.23
CA LEU A 195 -3.85 2.87 3.30
C LEU A 195 -3.71 3.89 2.16
N PHE A 196 -4.09 3.52 0.95
CA PHE A 196 -4.11 4.42 -0.19
C PHE A 196 -5.00 5.64 0.07
N GLY A 197 -6.23 5.43 0.55
CA GLY A 197 -7.15 6.52 0.90
C GLY A 197 -6.59 7.43 1.99
N ALA A 198 -5.95 6.86 3.01
CA ALA A 198 -5.32 7.63 4.08
C ALA A 198 -4.16 8.50 3.55
N ILE A 199 -3.25 7.91 2.75
CA ILE A 199 -2.14 8.64 2.13
C ILE A 199 -2.66 9.71 1.17
N PHE A 200 -3.72 9.42 0.42
CA PHE A 200 -4.32 10.35 -0.53
C PHE A 200 -4.95 11.55 0.18
N ILE A 201 -5.75 11.33 1.23
CA ILE A 201 -6.36 12.41 2.03
C ILE A 201 -5.28 13.25 2.69
N VAL A 202 -4.29 12.62 3.32
CA VAL A 202 -3.13 13.32 3.92
C VAL A 202 -2.39 14.10 2.84
N GLY A 203 -2.10 13.49 1.69
CA GLY A 203 -1.44 14.15 0.57
C GLY A 203 -2.18 15.38 0.08
N ILE A 204 -3.51 15.29 -0.11
CA ILE A 204 -4.35 16.43 -0.52
C ILE A 204 -4.37 17.51 0.56
N LEU A 205 -4.59 17.16 1.82
CA LEU A 205 -4.68 18.15 2.89
C LEU A 205 -3.35 18.87 3.12
N PHE A 206 -2.24 18.13 3.17
CA PHE A 206 -0.93 18.75 3.41
C PHE A 206 -0.38 19.49 2.18
N ARG A 207 -0.62 18.98 0.96
CA ARG A 207 -0.25 19.70 -0.27
C ARG A 207 -1.15 20.92 -0.51
N GLY A 208 -2.44 20.81 -0.19
CA GLY A 208 -3.42 21.87 -0.38
C GLY A 208 -3.24 23.06 0.55
N TYR A 209 -2.87 22.84 1.82
CA TYR A 209 -2.79 23.94 2.79
C TYR A 209 -1.45 24.70 2.79
N GLY A 210 -0.31 24.05 2.49
CA GLY A 210 1.01 24.71 2.62
C GLY A 210 1.67 25.12 1.30
N VAL A 211 1.45 24.33 0.24
CA VAL A 211 2.19 24.53 -1.03
C VAL A 211 1.48 25.53 -1.93
N VAL A 212 0.14 25.53 -1.89
CA VAL A 212 -0.68 26.46 -2.68
C VAL A 212 -0.37 27.92 -2.31
N GLU A 213 -0.31 28.26 -1.03
CA GLU A 213 -0.07 29.65 -0.63
C GLU A 213 1.33 30.17 -1.03
N SER A 214 2.35 29.31 -0.98
CA SER A 214 3.71 29.69 -1.38
C SER A 214 3.87 29.79 -2.90
N GLU A 215 3.25 28.91 -3.68
CA GLU A 215 3.27 28.97 -5.14
C GLU A 215 2.46 30.18 -5.66
N TYR A 216 1.29 30.47 -5.08
CA TYR A 216 0.48 31.63 -5.47
C TYR A 216 1.15 32.96 -5.12
N SER A 217 1.77 33.07 -3.95
CA SER A 217 2.49 34.30 -3.57
C SER A 217 3.73 34.54 -4.43
N LEU A 218 4.45 33.49 -4.84
CA LEU A 218 5.57 33.58 -5.77
C LEU A 218 5.10 34.00 -7.19
N ALA A 219 4.02 33.38 -7.68
CA ALA A 219 3.43 33.74 -8.97
C ALA A 219 2.93 35.19 -8.99
N ALA A 220 2.28 35.65 -7.92
CA ALA A 220 1.84 37.03 -7.78
C ALA A 220 3.00 38.03 -7.81
N ARG A 221 4.11 37.74 -7.08
CA ARG A 221 5.32 38.58 -7.09
C ARG A 221 5.96 38.66 -8.48
N LEU A 222 6.03 37.54 -9.19
CA LEU A 222 6.55 37.51 -10.56
C LEU A 222 5.66 38.32 -11.52
N ALA A 223 4.34 38.21 -11.39
CA ALA A 223 3.40 38.99 -12.19
C ALA A 223 3.56 40.51 -11.96
N ASP A 224 3.71 40.92 -10.70
CA ASP A 224 3.98 42.32 -10.36
C ASP A 224 5.33 42.81 -10.91
N GLN A 225 6.39 42.00 -10.82
CA GLN A 225 7.70 42.35 -11.42
C GLN A 225 7.61 42.54 -12.93
N VAL A 226 6.92 41.63 -13.64
CA VAL A 226 6.73 41.73 -15.10
C VAL A 226 5.94 42.99 -15.46
N ARG A 227 4.90 43.34 -14.68
CA ARG A 227 4.15 44.59 -14.86
C ARG A 227 5.06 45.81 -14.71
N ILE A 228 5.84 45.87 -13.63
CA ILE A 228 6.75 46.99 -13.36
C ILE A 228 7.79 47.13 -14.49
N ILE A 229 8.41 46.04 -14.93
CA ILE A 229 9.38 46.05 -16.03
C ILE A 229 8.76 46.63 -17.31
N ARG A 230 7.56 46.17 -17.67
CA ARG A 230 6.89 46.62 -18.91
C ARG A 230 6.56 48.11 -18.89
N GLU A 231 6.05 48.60 -17.76
CA GLU A 231 5.73 50.03 -17.59
C GLU A 231 7.00 50.89 -17.51
N PHE A 232 8.05 50.37 -16.87
CA PHE A 232 9.35 51.03 -16.81
C PHE A 232 10.01 51.12 -18.19
N GLU A 233 10.01 50.03 -18.96
CA GLU A 233 10.54 50.01 -20.33
C GLU A 233 9.87 51.06 -21.21
N GLY A 234 8.53 51.17 -21.15
CA GLY A 234 7.78 52.20 -21.88
C GLY A 234 8.22 53.63 -21.50
N TYR A 235 8.40 53.88 -20.19
CA TYR A 235 8.91 55.15 -19.68
C TYR A 235 10.34 55.45 -20.16
N ALA A 236 11.27 54.52 -19.93
CA ALA A 236 12.68 54.67 -20.26
C ALA A 236 12.90 54.87 -21.76
N ASN A 237 12.20 54.10 -22.61
CA ASN A 237 12.27 54.25 -24.07
C ASN A 237 11.82 55.64 -24.51
N SER A 238 10.74 56.16 -23.93
CA SER A 238 10.26 57.53 -24.22
C SER A 238 11.30 58.59 -23.87
N ARG A 239 12.04 58.42 -22.76
CA ARG A 239 13.13 59.33 -22.34
C ARG A 239 14.38 59.20 -23.23
N ILE A 240 14.76 57.98 -23.60
CA ILE A 240 15.92 57.72 -24.47
C ILE A 240 15.69 58.32 -25.87
N MET A 241 14.47 58.24 -26.41
CA MET A 241 14.14 58.84 -27.72
C MET A 241 14.33 60.36 -27.76
N GLN A 242 14.19 61.05 -26.61
CA GLN A 242 14.41 62.50 -26.51
C GLN A 242 15.90 62.89 -26.57
N ILE A 243 16.82 61.94 -26.40
CA ILE A 243 18.26 62.17 -26.52
C ILE A 243 18.60 62.20 -28.01
N GLY A 244 19.18 63.29 -28.50
CA GLY A 244 19.51 63.43 -29.94
C GLY A 244 20.81 62.74 -30.37
N ASP A 245 21.74 62.51 -29.43
CA ASP A 245 23.07 61.94 -29.71
C ASP A 245 23.08 60.41 -29.55
N GLU A 246 23.59 59.71 -30.56
CA GLU A 246 23.62 58.24 -30.62
C GLU A 246 24.52 57.60 -29.54
N ASN A 247 25.66 58.20 -29.22
CA ASN A 247 26.55 57.71 -28.17
C ASN A 247 25.91 57.86 -26.79
N LEU A 248 25.18 58.96 -26.57
CA LEU A 248 24.43 59.18 -25.34
C LEU A 248 23.25 58.21 -25.21
N ARG A 249 22.58 57.87 -26.32
CA ARG A 249 21.53 56.84 -26.34
C ARG A 249 22.06 55.47 -25.91
N ALA A 250 23.20 55.05 -26.46
CA ALA A 250 23.81 53.77 -26.10
C ALA A 250 24.14 53.69 -24.59
N GLY A 251 24.60 54.79 -23.99
CA GLY A 251 24.80 54.88 -22.54
C GLY A 251 23.49 54.77 -21.75
N ALA A 252 22.45 55.47 -22.18
CA ALA A 252 21.14 55.43 -21.54
C ALA A 252 20.46 54.05 -21.64
N GLU A 253 20.67 53.31 -22.73
CA GLU A 253 20.21 51.91 -22.86
C GLU A 253 20.88 50.96 -21.87
N ARG A 254 22.18 51.17 -21.57
CA ARG A 254 22.88 50.39 -20.54
C ARG A 254 22.28 50.65 -19.16
N ILE A 255 21.98 51.91 -18.84
CA ILE A 255 21.33 52.31 -17.58
C ILE A 255 19.93 51.68 -17.47
N ARG A 256 19.14 51.71 -18.55
CA ARG A 256 17.82 51.04 -18.61
C ARG A 256 17.95 49.55 -18.31
N ASN A 257 18.86 48.86 -18.98
CA ASN A 257 19.04 47.41 -18.82
C ASN A 257 19.52 47.03 -17.40
N ASP A 258 20.41 47.83 -16.80
CA ASP A 258 20.84 47.63 -15.40
C ASP A 258 19.67 47.75 -14.43
N ILE A 259 18.79 48.76 -14.59
CA ILE A 259 17.61 48.91 -13.74
C ILE A 259 16.60 47.77 -13.95
N ILE A 260 16.40 47.28 -15.17
CA ILE A 260 15.58 46.09 -15.44
C ILE A 260 16.14 44.87 -14.68
N ASP A 261 17.46 44.68 -14.68
CA ASP A 261 18.09 43.58 -13.95
C ASP A 261 17.98 43.76 -12.43
N GLN A 262 18.01 45.00 -11.92
CA GLN A 262 17.73 45.28 -10.50
C GLN A 262 16.28 44.98 -10.11
N ILE A 263 15.30 45.27 -10.98
CA ILE A 263 13.88 44.90 -10.76
C ILE A 263 13.73 43.37 -10.75
N ARG A 264 14.37 42.65 -11.68
CA ARG A 264 14.36 41.17 -11.73
C ARG A 264 14.93 40.53 -10.47
N ARG A 265 15.99 41.13 -9.90
CA ARG A 265 16.60 40.67 -8.64
C ARG A 265 15.77 41.04 -7.40
N GLY A 266 14.71 41.84 -7.54
CA GLY A 266 13.89 42.32 -6.43
C GLY A 266 14.54 43.44 -5.61
N ASN A 267 15.60 44.07 -6.12
CA ASN A 267 16.24 45.21 -5.46
C ASN A 267 15.39 46.48 -5.58
N ILE A 268 14.61 46.58 -6.66
CA ILE A 268 13.64 47.65 -6.89
C ILE A 268 12.26 46.99 -6.93
N THR A 269 11.37 47.42 -6.03
CA THR A 269 10.06 46.77 -5.85
C THR A 269 8.90 47.63 -6.36
N THR A 270 9.16 48.89 -6.70
CA THR A 270 8.13 49.82 -7.16
C THR A 270 8.53 50.52 -8.46
N LEU A 271 7.53 50.88 -9.26
CA LEU A 271 7.73 51.61 -10.51
C LEU A 271 8.32 53.02 -10.29
N GLU A 272 7.90 53.68 -9.21
CA GLU A 272 8.37 55.03 -8.86
C GLU A 272 9.87 55.02 -8.52
N GLU A 273 10.31 54.04 -7.75
CA GLU A 273 11.73 53.83 -7.44
C GLU A 273 12.55 53.60 -8.71
N ALA A 274 12.08 52.74 -9.62
CA ALA A 274 12.72 52.48 -10.91
C ALA A 274 12.87 53.76 -11.75
N ARG A 275 11.80 54.57 -11.84
CA ARG A 275 11.80 55.84 -12.58
C ARG A 275 12.78 56.84 -11.97
N ASN A 276 12.69 57.05 -10.67
CA ASN A 276 13.54 57.99 -9.93
C ASN A 276 15.03 57.62 -10.03
N GLN A 277 15.35 56.32 -9.95
CA GLN A 277 16.72 55.84 -10.09
C GLN A 277 17.23 56.01 -11.52
N PHE A 278 16.40 55.73 -12.53
CA PHE A 278 16.74 55.92 -13.93
C PHE A 278 17.05 57.39 -14.25
N ASP A 279 16.16 58.31 -13.88
CA ASP A 279 16.37 59.74 -14.13
C ASP A 279 17.62 60.26 -13.42
N ARG A 280 17.88 59.80 -12.19
CA ARG A 280 19.09 60.19 -11.44
C ARG A 280 20.36 59.75 -12.16
N GLN A 281 20.46 58.46 -12.49
CA GLN A 281 21.64 57.90 -13.17
C GLN A 281 21.82 58.48 -14.58
N LEU A 282 20.72 58.70 -15.30
CA LEU A 282 20.74 59.30 -16.62
C LEU A 282 21.23 60.75 -16.57
N ASN A 283 20.74 61.57 -15.65
CA ASN A 283 21.18 62.95 -15.49
C ASN A 283 22.66 63.03 -15.09
N GLU A 284 23.12 62.15 -14.19
CA GLU A 284 24.52 62.06 -13.80
C GLU A 284 25.40 61.71 -15.01
N PHE A 285 25.01 60.71 -15.79
CA PHE A 285 25.70 60.31 -17.02
C PHE A 285 25.78 61.47 -18.03
N LEU A 286 24.64 62.12 -18.33
CA LEU A 286 24.58 63.24 -19.26
C LEU A 286 25.43 64.45 -18.81
N SER A 287 25.51 64.70 -17.50
CA SER A 287 26.31 65.80 -16.95
C SER A 287 27.81 65.56 -17.13
N ARG A 288 28.26 64.30 -17.00
CA ARG A 288 29.67 63.92 -17.15
C ARG A 288 30.14 63.99 -18.61
N THR A 289 29.28 63.67 -19.57
CA THR A 289 29.66 63.67 -20.99
C THR A 289 29.66 65.07 -21.63
N ARG A 290 29.05 66.06 -20.98
CA ARG A 290 29.05 67.47 -21.45
C ARG A 290 30.26 68.29 -20.97
N GLN A 291 31.04 67.76 -20.03
CA GLN A 291 32.29 68.36 -19.55
C GLN A 291 33.44 67.96 -20.46
#